data_AF-A0A8X6IE15-F1
#
_entry.id   AF-A0A8X6IE15-F1
#
_cell.length_a   1.000
_cell.length_b   1.000
_cell.length_c   1.000
_cell.angle_alpha   90.00
_cell.angle_beta   90.00
_cell.angle_gamma   90.00
#
_symmetry.space_group_name_H-M   'P 1'
#
loop_
_entity.id
_entity.type
_entity.pdbx_description
1 polymer ?
#
loop_
_entity_poly.entity_id
_entity_poly.type
_entity_poly.pdbx_seq_one_letter_code
_entity_poly.pdbx_strand_id
1 'polypeptide(L)'
;MPITKQFGRETRGIQHEPVAKRTDETYGKCLQKGSGLKEPEAVLLTEGNRLHLTCQLCLNPKVNALGVWKRLLPDTATFVPVKLDGRRSRILTDLSLEIVHIREKDSGIYFCFSDSRVLAKYAVDVVKKEPHRYIIMKGKRKGKGPSQDILLNEFNLVIGWKWSEWSECNRCQSVGRRRRVGICTLKKIDPSSPAKPVDTQILKEYTKGIPCRSKLLPEAIRNLTVIQNTKSEFMVGFCKIPCPSEASIVLITDKTGAVVDAVDNSKGIFSMHQPLPNLPALAKRITLYEEVESSIIVTCPG
;
A
#
# COMPACT_ATOMS: atom_id res chain seq x y z
N MET A 1 57.18 29.95 -3.82
CA MET A 1 56.36 29.15 -2.90
C MET A 1 54.90 29.29 -3.27
N PRO A 2 54.25 28.28 -3.87
CA PRO A 2 52.79 28.19 -3.90
C PRO A 2 52.31 27.17 -2.88
N ILE A 3 51.38 27.60 -2.02
CA ILE A 3 50.78 26.81 -0.95
C ILE A 3 49.72 25.90 -1.57
N THR A 4 49.95 24.60 -1.48
CA THR A 4 49.01 23.52 -1.82
C THR A 4 47.86 23.51 -0.80
N LYS A 5 46.65 23.91 -1.19
CA LYS A 5 45.43 23.62 -0.41
C LYS A 5 44.75 22.38 -0.97
N GLN A 6 44.90 21.27 -0.26
CA GLN A 6 44.11 20.05 -0.45
C GLN A 6 42.65 20.35 -0.11
N PHE A 7 41.76 20.22 -1.10
CA PHE A 7 40.32 20.17 -0.85
C PHE A 7 39.96 18.75 -0.41
N GLY A 8 39.73 18.59 0.89
CA GLY A 8 39.16 17.40 1.48
C GLY A 8 37.78 17.12 0.87
N ARG A 9 37.62 15.90 0.36
CA ARG A 9 36.37 15.39 -0.21
C ARG A 9 35.44 15.06 0.95
N GLU A 10 34.58 16.00 1.31
CA GLU A 10 33.50 15.79 2.28
C GLU A 10 32.54 14.74 1.72
N THR A 11 32.66 13.51 2.22
CA THR A 11 31.72 12.43 1.95
C THR A 11 30.36 12.85 2.47
N ARG A 12 29.44 13.17 1.56
CA ARG A 12 28.02 13.40 1.88
C ARG A 12 27.50 12.20 2.65
N GLY A 13 27.38 12.37 3.97
CA GLY A 13 26.79 11.41 4.87
C GLY A 13 25.42 10.99 4.34
N ILE A 14 25.26 9.70 4.11
CA ILE A 14 23.97 9.10 3.81
C ILE A 14 23.11 9.32 5.05
N GLN A 15 22.22 10.33 5.01
CA GLN A 15 21.19 10.47 6.01
C GLN A 15 20.26 9.26 5.89
N HIS A 16 20.42 8.32 6.81
CA HIS A 16 19.46 7.26 7.03
C HIS A 16 18.22 7.89 7.64
N GLU A 17 17.13 8.04 6.86
CA GLU A 17 15.83 8.36 7.45
C GLU A 17 15.51 7.25 8.48
N PRO A 18 15.28 7.61 9.74
CA PRO A 18 15.02 6.61 10.76
C PRO A 18 13.72 5.89 10.45
N VAL A 19 13.79 4.55 10.53
CA VAL A 19 12.66 3.68 10.88
C VAL A 19 11.77 4.43 11.86
N ALA A 20 10.48 4.53 11.56
CA ALA A 20 9.62 5.47 12.26
C ALA A 20 9.73 5.30 13.79
N LYS A 21 9.99 6.39 14.51
CA LYS A 21 10.37 6.34 15.93
C LYS A 21 9.19 5.88 16.77
N ARG A 22 9.30 4.70 17.37
CA ARG A 22 8.32 4.16 18.33
C ARG A 22 8.45 4.92 19.65
N THR A 23 7.31 5.25 20.27
CA THR A 23 7.24 5.92 21.58
C THR A 23 6.55 5.02 22.61
N ASP A 24 6.81 5.25 23.89
CA ASP A 24 6.17 4.50 24.98
C ASP A 24 4.64 4.65 24.94
N GLU A 25 4.13 5.81 24.49
CA GLU A 25 2.69 6.02 24.28
C GLU A 25 2.12 5.12 23.19
N THR A 26 2.78 5.06 22.02
CA THR A 26 2.34 4.18 20.92
C THR A 26 2.42 2.70 21.30
N TYR A 27 3.42 2.32 22.10
CA TYR A 27 3.57 0.97 22.63
C TYR A 27 2.45 0.63 23.63
N GLY A 28 2.11 1.55 24.55
CA GLY A 28 0.99 1.37 25.47
C GLY A 28 -0.36 1.18 24.76
N LYS A 29 -0.64 1.98 23.73
CA LYS A 29 -1.84 1.80 22.88
C LYS A 29 -1.85 0.46 22.15
N CYS A 30 -0.68 -0.04 21.74
CA CYS A 30 -0.57 -1.35 21.12
C CYS A 30 -0.91 -2.47 22.12
N LEU A 31 -0.34 -2.43 23.33
CA LEU A 31 -0.60 -3.42 24.37
C LEU A 31 -2.09 -3.53 24.73
N GLN A 32 -2.81 -2.40 24.73
CA GLN A 32 -4.26 -2.39 24.94
C GLN A 32 -5.06 -3.07 23.83
N LYS A 33 -4.62 -2.96 22.56
CA LYS A 33 -5.23 -3.67 21.42
C LYS A 33 -4.89 -5.17 21.42
N GLY A 34 -3.78 -5.55 22.04
CA GLY A 34 -3.28 -6.92 22.08
C GLY A 34 -2.55 -7.33 20.80
N SER A 35 -1.64 -8.31 20.94
CA SER A 35 -1.02 -9.01 19.82
C SER A 35 -1.92 -10.14 19.33
N GLY A 36 -2.08 -10.29 18.02
CA GLY A 36 -2.95 -11.30 17.42
C GLY A 36 -2.28 -12.04 16.27
N LEU A 37 -2.71 -13.28 16.06
CA LEU A 37 -2.35 -14.03 14.87
C LEU A 37 -3.23 -13.54 13.71
N LYS A 38 -2.61 -13.00 12.67
CA LYS A 38 -3.29 -12.62 11.44
C LYS A 38 -3.33 -13.82 10.49
N GLU A 39 -4.53 -14.12 9.98
CA GLU A 39 -4.72 -15.14 8.95
C GLU A 39 -3.86 -14.87 7.71
N PRO A 40 -3.37 -15.93 7.03
CA PRO A 40 -2.61 -15.80 5.79
C PRO A 40 -3.37 -15.02 4.72
N GLU A 41 -2.67 -14.10 4.05
CA GLU A 41 -3.26 -13.22 3.06
C GLU A 41 -2.46 -13.24 1.76
N ALA A 42 -3.14 -13.50 0.64
CA ALA A 42 -2.53 -13.38 -0.68
C ALA A 42 -2.85 -11.99 -1.27
N VAL A 43 -1.81 -11.31 -1.74
CA VAL A 43 -1.85 -9.91 -2.18
C VAL A 43 -1.26 -9.83 -3.59
N LEU A 44 -2.01 -9.22 -4.51
CA LEU A 44 -1.56 -8.94 -5.86
C LEU A 44 -1.42 -7.44 -6.05
N LEU A 45 -0.28 -7.01 -6.57
CA LEU A 45 0.02 -5.61 -6.88
C LEU A 45 0.54 -5.50 -8.30
N THR A 46 0.29 -4.36 -8.93
CA THR A 46 1.01 -4.00 -10.16
C THR A 46 2.33 -3.33 -9.82
N GLU A 47 3.33 -3.48 -10.70
CA GLU A 47 4.62 -2.77 -10.55
C GLU A 47 4.43 -1.27 -10.37
N GLY A 48 5.27 -0.66 -9.52
CA GLY A 48 5.20 0.76 -9.16
C GLY A 48 4.30 1.07 -7.97
N ASN A 49 3.39 0.17 -7.59
CA ASN A 49 2.50 0.38 -6.43
C ASN A 49 3.25 0.35 -5.08
N ARG A 50 2.54 0.77 -4.02
CA ARG A 50 2.97 0.65 -2.63
C ARG A 50 2.43 -0.64 -2.02
N LEU A 51 3.31 -1.47 -1.50
CA LEU A 51 2.99 -2.60 -0.63
C LEU A 51 2.96 -2.12 0.81
N HIS A 52 1.92 -2.51 1.54
CA HIS A 52 1.79 -2.26 2.96
C HIS A 52 1.30 -3.54 3.64
N LEU A 53 2.14 -4.12 4.50
CA LEU A 53 1.85 -5.36 5.22
C LEU A 53 1.78 -5.07 6.73
N THR A 54 0.63 -5.35 7.32
CA THR A 54 0.41 -5.09 8.75
C THR A 54 0.94 -6.22 9.61
N CYS A 55 1.47 -5.92 10.80
CA CYS A 55 1.78 -6.93 11.81
C CYS A 55 1.19 -6.55 13.17
N GLN A 56 0.43 -7.45 13.78
CA GLN A 56 -0.13 -7.25 15.12
C GLN A 56 0.88 -7.64 16.20
N LEU A 57 2.03 -6.95 16.20
CA LEU A 57 3.11 -7.10 17.15
C LEU A 57 3.27 -5.82 17.97
N CYS A 58 3.39 -5.97 19.28
CA CYS A 58 3.76 -4.86 20.16
C CYS A 58 5.19 -5.05 20.62
N LEU A 59 6.11 -4.30 19.99
CA LEU A 59 7.54 -4.36 20.32
C LEU A 59 7.96 -3.11 21.09
N ASN A 60 8.55 -3.31 22.27
CA ASN A 60 9.03 -2.23 23.13
C ASN A 60 9.93 -1.25 22.31
N PRO A 61 9.77 0.08 22.45
CA PRO A 61 10.56 1.07 21.71
C PRO A 61 12.08 0.92 21.86
N LYS A 62 12.55 0.38 22.98
CA LYS A 62 13.97 0.13 23.27
C LYS A 62 14.54 -1.07 22.50
N VAL A 63 13.69 -1.96 21.98
CA VAL A 63 14.10 -3.17 21.25
C VAL A 63 14.11 -2.88 19.75
N ASN A 64 15.14 -3.36 19.04
CA ASN A 64 15.27 -3.15 17.61
C ASN A 64 14.21 -3.95 16.81
N ALA A 65 13.59 -3.31 15.82
CA ALA A 65 12.61 -3.94 14.92
C ALA A 65 13.26 -4.66 13.71
N LEU A 66 14.59 -4.61 13.57
CA LEU A 66 15.30 -5.37 12.55
C LEU A 66 15.03 -6.88 12.72
N GLY A 67 14.68 -7.55 11.63
CA GLY A 67 14.41 -8.98 11.62
C GLY A 67 12.98 -9.39 11.99
N VAL A 68 12.11 -8.45 12.39
CA VAL A 68 10.66 -8.69 12.56
C VAL A 68 10.06 -9.23 11.27
N TRP A 69 10.43 -8.63 10.14
CA TRP A 69 10.01 -9.08 8.82
C TRP A 69 11.07 -9.92 8.14
N LYS A 70 10.66 -11.11 7.69
CA LYS A 70 11.50 -12.01 6.90
C LYS A 70 10.77 -12.41 5.63
N ARG A 71 11.53 -12.66 4.57
CA ARG A 71 11.06 -13.20 3.30
C ARG A 71 11.60 -14.62 3.14
N LEU A 72 10.75 -15.53 2.67
CA LEU A 72 11.18 -16.87 2.28
C LEU A 72 11.79 -16.83 0.88
N LEU A 73 13.01 -17.33 0.74
CA LEU A 73 13.63 -17.57 -0.56
C LEU A 73 13.19 -18.95 -1.08
N PRO A 74 12.57 -19.04 -2.28
CA PRO A 74 12.08 -20.32 -2.80
C PRO A 74 13.19 -21.34 -3.01
N ASP A 75 14.33 -20.90 -3.56
CA ASP A 75 15.41 -21.80 -4.00
C ASP A 75 16.13 -22.50 -2.83
N THR A 76 16.22 -21.82 -1.68
CA THR A 76 16.94 -22.31 -0.50
C THR A 76 16.04 -22.67 0.67
N ALA A 77 14.73 -22.40 0.57
CA ALA A 77 13.76 -22.52 1.67
C ALA A 77 14.18 -21.78 2.97
N THR A 78 15.05 -20.76 2.86
CA THR A 78 15.55 -20.01 4.03
C THR A 78 14.78 -18.72 4.25
N PHE A 79 14.52 -18.40 5.52
CA PHE A 79 14.03 -17.09 5.92
C PHE A 79 15.17 -16.08 5.97
N VAL A 80 15.08 -15.06 5.12
CA VAL A 80 16.05 -13.96 5.09
C VAL A 80 15.37 -12.67 5.57
N PRO A 81 16.01 -11.88 6.45
CA PRO A 81 15.47 -10.58 6.84
C PRO A 81 15.17 -9.71 5.61
N VAL A 82 14.03 -9.02 5.62
CA VAL A 82 13.72 -8.06 4.55
C VAL A 82 14.77 -6.94 4.58
N LYS A 83 15.41 -6.68 3.44
CA LYS A 83 16.37 -5.58 3.31
C LYS A 83 15.63 -4.25 3.42
N LEU A 84 15.93 -3.47 4.45
CA LEU A 84 15.39 -2.13 4.68
C LEU A 84 16.44 -1.10 4.27
N ASP A 85 16.10 -0.23 3.34
CA ASP A 85 16.98 0.84 2.85
C ASP A 85 16.54 2.24 3.30
N GLY A 86 15.39 2.34 3.98
CA GLY A 86 14.80 3.59 4.46
C GLY A 86 14.15 4.46 3.36
N ARG A 87 14.46 4.21 2.08
CA ARG A 87 13.96 4.98 0.94
C ARG A 87 12.80 4.30 0.24
N ARG A 88 12.98 3.02 -0.07
CA ARG A 88 12.03 2.17 -0.77
C ARG A 88 11.35 1.21 0.18
N SER A 89 12.10 0.63 1.11
CA SER A 89 11.59 -0.33 2.09
C SER A 89 11.87 0.13 3.52
N ARG A 90 10.83 0.17 4.35
CA ARG A 90 10.91 0.62 5.74
C ARG A 90 9.87 -0.05 6.63
N ILE A 91 10.14 -0.05 7.92
CA ILE A 91 9.20 -0.43 8.96
C ILE A 91 8.59 0.85 9.55
N LEU A 92 7.26 0.88 9.66
CA LEU A 92 6.49 1.98 10.21
C LEU A 92 6.40 1.89 11.74
N THR A 93 5.79 2.88 12.39
CA THR A 93 5.72 2.97 13.86
C THR A 93 4.93 1.81 14.46
N ASP A 94 3.93 1.32 13.73
CA ASP A 94 3.09 0.17 14.07
C ASP A 94 3.71 -1.18 13.66
N LEU A 95 5.01 -1.19 13.32
CA LEU A 95 5.75 -2.34 12.82
C LEU A 95 5.26 -2.89 11.47
N SER A 96 4.39 -2.18 10.77
CA SER A 96 3.99 -2.55 9.41
C SER A 96 5.16 -2.40 8.44
N LEU A 97 5.30 -3.33 7.50
CA LEU A 97 6.28 -3.25 6.43
C LEU A 97 5.70 -2.46 5.26
N GLU A 98 6.43 -1.44 4.84
CA GLU A 98 6.15 -0.68 3.64
C GLU A 98 7.24 -0.91 2.60
N ILE A 99 6.83 -1.16 1.35
CA ILE A 99 7.70 -1.12 0.19
C ILE A 99 7.05 -0.26 -0.90
N VAL A 100 7.64 0.88 -1.23
CA VAL A 100 7.17 1.76 -2.33
C VAL A 100 7.82 1.37 -3.66
N HIS A 101 7.17 1.71 -4.78
CA HIS A 101 7.66 1.39 -6.13
C HIS A 101 8.04 -0.09 -6.27
N ILE A 102 7.11 -0.98 -5.91
CA ILE A 102 7.35 -2.42 -5.89
C ILE A 102 7.63 -2.96 -7.30
N ARG A 103 8.50 -3.98 -7.39
CA ARG A 103 8.94 -4.61 -8.65
C ARG A 103 8.62 -6.10 -8.64
N GLU A 104 8.61 -6.76 -9.80
CA GLU A 104 8.35 -8.21 -9.90
C GLU A 104 9.26 -9.03 -8.96
N LYS A 105 10.53 -8.64 -8.80
CA LYS A 105 11.50 -9.30 -7.90
C LYS A 105 11.16 -9.22 -6.41
N ASP A 106 10.26 -8.33 -6.01
CA ASP A 106 9.78 -8.23 -4.64
C ASP A 106 8.68 -9.27 -4.34
N SER A 107 8.20 -10.02 -5.34
CA SER A 107 7.23 -11.11 -5.15
C SER A 107 7.80 -12.22 -4.27
N GLY A 108 7.02 -12.74 -3.34
CA GLY A 108 7.43 -13.82 -2.45
C GLY A 108 6.55 -13.92 -1.22
N ILE A 109 6.93 -14.81 -0.30
CA ILE A 109 6.20 -15.01 0.95
C ILE A 109 6.89 -14.23 2.07
N TYR A 110 6.16 -13.31 2.67
CA TYR A 110 6.60 -12.45 3.76
C TYR A 110 5.97 -12.91 5.07
N PHE A 111 6.77 -12.89 6.12
CA PHE A 111 6.39 -13.32 7.45
C PHE A 111 6.74 -12.24 8.46
N CYS A 112 5.81 -11.96 9.37
CA CYS A 112 6.10 -11.22 10.58
C CYS A 112 6.33 -12.21 11.73
N PHE A 113 7.43 -12.04 12.46
CA PHE A 113 7.84 -12.89 13.57
C PHE A 113 7.83 -12.16 14.91
N SER A 114 7.51 -12.90 15.97
CA SER A 114 7.77 -12.53 17.37
C SER A 114 8.24 -13.77 18.13
N ASP A 115 9.41 -13.72 18.76
CA ASP A 115 9.95 -14.80 19.59
C ASP A 115 9.79 -16.21 18.98
N SER A 116 10.15 -16.34 17.69
CA SER A 116 10.05 -17.57 16.88
C SER A 116 8.64 -18.01 16.48
N ARG A 117 7.59 -17.25 16.80
CA ARG A 117 6.23 -17.46 16.31
C ARG A 117 5.94 -16.57 15.10
N VAL A 118 5.25 -17.12 14.12
CA VAL A 118 4.72 -16.34 12.98
C VAL A 118 3.43 -15.66 13.44
N LEU A 119 3.38 -14.33 13.35
CA LEU A 119 2.19 -13.54 13.67
C LEU A 119 1.39 -13.15 12.42
N ALA A 120 2.03 -13.08 11.26
CA ALA A 120 1.36 -12.80 10.00
C ALA A 120 2.12 -13.44 8.84
N LYS A 121 1.38 -13.93 7.84
CA LYS A 121 1.91 -14.50 6.60
C LYS A 121 1.25 -13.83 5.40
N TYR A 122 2.07 -13.40 4.43
CA TYR A 122 1.60 -12.78 3.20
C TYR A 122 2.26 -13.43 1.99
N ALA A 123 1.46 -13.89 1.04
CA ALA A 123 1.96 -14.21 -0.30
C ALA A 123 1.77 -12.98 -1.19
N VAL A 124 2.88 -12.31 -1.53
CA VAL A 124 2.87 -11.10 -2.36
C VAL A 124 3.27 -11.48 -3.77
N ASP A 125 2.41 -11.20 -4.73
CA ASP A 125 2.73 -11.29 -6.15
C ASP A 125 2.65 -9.92 -6.81
N VAL A 126 3.68 -9.61 -7.58
CA VAL A 126 3.82 -8.35 -8.28
C VAL A 126 3.82 -8.63 -9.77
N VAL A 127 2.83 -8.11 -10.47
CA VAL A 127 2.63 -8.31 -11.91
C VAL A 127 2.84 -7.01 -12.68
N LYS A 128 3.27 -7.08 -13.93
CA LYS A 128 3.39 -5.88 -14.77
C LYS A 128 2.02 -5.31 -15.15
N LYS A 129 1.03 -6.18 -15.34
CA LYS A 129 -0.31 -5.81 -15.80
C LYS A 129 -1.35 -6.72 -15.17
N GLU A 130 -2.41 -6.13 -14.64
CA GLU A 130 -3.61 -6.83 -14.21
C GLU A 130 -4.77 -6.45 -15.15
N PRO A 131 -5.37 -7.42 -15.89
CA PRO A 131 -6.53 -7.16 -16.73
C PRO A 131 -7.69 -6.62 -15.90
N HIS A 132 -8.25 -5.49 -16.34
CA HIS A 132 -9.31 -4.84 -15.60
C HIS A 132 -10.41 -4.24 -16.49
N ARG A 133 -11.55 -3.94 -15.86
CA ARG A 133 -12.64 -3.16 -16.44
C ARG A 133 -13.01 -1.99 -15.52
N TYR A 134 -13.50 -0.90 -16.10
CA TYR A 134 -13.96 0.27 -15.35
C TYR A 134 -15.44 0.20 -15.03
N ILE A 135 -15.78 0.57 -13.80
CA ILE A 135 -17.14 0.72 -13.30
C ILE A 135 -17.31 2.15 -12.84
N ILE A 136 -18.10 2.92 -13.56
CA ILE A 136 -18.42 4.30 -13.20
C ILE A 136 -19.78 4.28 -12.50
N MET A 137 -19.80 4.62 -11.21
CA MET A 137 -21.05 4.76 -10.47
C MET A 137 -21.80 5.99 -11.00
N LYS A 138 -22.73 5.76 -11.92
CA LYS A 138 -23.73 6.78 -12.29
C LYS A 138 -24.68 6.93 -11.09
N GLY A 139 -25.07 8.16 -10.75
CA GLY A 139 -25.94 8.47 -9.60
C GLY A 139 -27.32 7.80 -9.66
N LYS A 140 -28.41 8.55 -9.91
CA LYS A 140 -29.79 8.00 -9.91
C LYS A 140 -30.11 7.04 -11.08
N ARG A 141 -29.17 6.72 -11.97
CA ARG A 141 -29.38 5.80 -13.10
C ARG A 141 -28.68 4.47 -12.82
N LYS A 142 -29.36 3.33 -13.06
CA LYS A 142 -28.78 1.98 -13.00
C LYS A 142 -27.57 1.88 -13.93
N GLY A 143 -26.38 2.19 -13.42
CA GLY A 143 -25.12 1.82 -14.06
C GLY A 143 -24.87 0.33 -13.90
N LYS A 144 -23.94 -0.24 -14.69
CA LYS A 144 -23.41 -1.58 -14.40
C LYS A 144 -22.77 -1.53 -13.01
N GLY A 145 -23.30 -2.29 -12.07
CA GLY A 145 -22.74 -2.43 -10.73
C GLY A 145 -21.46 -3.29 -10.72
N PRO A 146 -20.84 -3.48 -9.55
CA PRO A 146 -19.79 -4.48 -9.37
C PRO A 146 -20.27 -5.86 -9.87
N SER A 147 -19.34 -6.68 -10.35
CA SER A 147 -19.68 -8.08 -10.63
C SER A 147 -20.13 -8.79 -9.36
N GLN A 148 -21.04 -9.74 -9.53
CA GLN A 148 -21.41 -10.69 -8.49
C GLN A 148 -20.50 -11.90 -8.55
N ASP A 149 -20.30 -12.54 -7.40
CA ASP A 149 -19.49 -13.74 -7.28
C ASP A 149 -19.93 -14.83 -8.26
N ILE A 150 -18.95 -15.51 -8.86
CA ILE A 150 -19.16 -16.58 -9.83
C ILE A 150 -18.91 -17.91 -9.12
N LEU A 151 -19.97 -18.68 -8.91
CA LEU A 151 -19.91 -20.02 -8.33
C LEU A 151 -19.49 -21.03 -9.39
N LEU A 152 -18.44 -21.79 -9.10
CA LEU A 152 -17.91 -22.88 -9.91
C LEU A 152 -18.07 -24.18 -9.11
N ASN A 153 -19.32 -24.60 -8.92
CA ASN A 153 -19.69 -25.71 -8.04
C ASN A 153 -18.99 -27.02 -8.43
N GLU A 154 -18.86 -27.28 -9.73
CA GLU A 154 -18.20 -28.45 -10.29
C GLU A 154 -16.70 -28.51 -9.94
N PHE A 155 -16.09 -27.36 -9.62
CA PHE A 155 -14.71 -27.22 -9.20
C PHE A 155 -14.54 -27.04 -7.68
N ASN A 156 -15.64 -26.88 -6.92
CA ASN A 156 -15.64 -26.45 -5.51
C ASN A 156 -14.91 -25.09 -5.31
N LEU A 157 -15.08 -24.16 -6.25
CA LEU A 157 -14.40 -22.86 -6.26
C LEU A 157 -15.42 -21.73 -6.42
N VAL A 158 -15.10 -20.57 -5.85
CA VAL A 158 -15.84 -19.33 -6.09
C VAL A 158 -14.87 -18.22 -6.46
N ILE A 159 -15.21 -17.51 -7.53
CA ILE A 159 -14.49 -16.30 -7.95
C ILE A 159 -15.25 -15.10 -7.41
N GLY A 160 -14.55 -14.20 -6.75
CA GLY A 160 -15.09 -12.93 -6.26
C GLY A 160 -14.09 -11.79 -6.42
N TRP A 161 -14.46 -10.62 -5.93
CA TRP A 161 -13.60 -9.43 -5.98
C TRP A 161 -13.28 -8.95 -4.57
N LYS A 162 -11.99 -9.01 -4.21
CA LYS A 162 -11.51 -8.40 -2.98
C LYS A 162 -11.33 -6.90 -3.21
N TRP A 163 -12.24 -6.12 -2.66
CA TRP A 163 -12.25 -4.67 -2.79
C TRP A 163 -11.27 -4.00 -1.83
N SER A 164 -10.52 -3.02 -2.33
CA SER A 164 -9.83 -2.04 -1.52
C SER A 164 -10.82 -1.07 -0.89
N GLU A 165 -10.34 -0.36 0.13
CA GLU A 165 -10.98 0.85 0.59
C GLU A 165 -11.06 1.89 -0.54
N TRP A 166 -12.02 2.81 -0.39
CA TRP A 166 -12.09 3.97 -1.26
C TRP A 166 -10.90 4.89 -1.03
N SER A 167 -10.33 5.40 -2.12
CA SER A 167 -9.42 6.53 -2.07
C SER A 167 -10.11 7.73 -1.45
N GLU A 168 -9.31 8.65 -0.93
CA GLU A 168 -9.78 9.99 -0.61
C GLU A 168 -10.39 10.68 -1.83
N CYS A 169 -11.23 11.67 -1.56
CA CYS A 169 -11.81 12.48 -2.62
C CYS A 169 -10.71 13.35 -3.23
N ASN A 170 -10.59 13.35 -4.56
CA ASN A 170 -9.55 14.11 -5.24
C ASN A 170 -9.75 15.64 -5.21
N ARG A 171 -10.92 16.11 -4.74
CA ARG A 171 -11.30 17.53 -4.65
C ARG A 171 -12.24 17.74 -3.46
N CYS A 172 -12.19 18.92 -2.88
CA CYS A 172 -13.13 19.37 -1.86
C CYS A 172 -13.95 20.57 -2.38
N GLN A 173 -15.05 20.92 -1.69
CA GLN A 173 -16.09 21.93 -2.02
C GLN A 173 -16.88 21.71 -3.33
N SER A 174 -16.29 21.05 -4.31
CA SER A 174 -16.88 20.70 -5.60
C SER A 174 -17.07 19.18 -5.72
N VAL A 175 -17.77 18.75 -6.78
CA VAL A 175 -17.91 17.32 -7.07
C VAL A 175 -16.57 16.75 -7.51
N GLY A 176 -15.96 15.96 -6.64
CA GLY A 176 -14.75 15.20 -6.87
C GLY A 176 -15.03 13.75 -7.28
N ARG A 177 -13.94 13.00 -7.43
CA ARG A 177 -13.91 11.57 -7.74
C ARG A 177 -13.08 10.84 -6.70
N ARG A 178 -13.51 9.63 -6.38
CA ARG A 178 -12.78 8.65 -5.58
C ARG A 178 -12.74 7.31 -6.32
N ARG A 179 -11.75 6.49 -6.03
CA ARG A 179 -11.51 5.22 -6.72
C ARG A 179 -11.29 4.09 -5.74
N ARG A 180 -11.65 2.86 -6.11
CA ARG A 180 -11.24 1.64 -5.43
C ARG A 180 -11.03 0.52 -6.44
N VAL A 181 -10.25 -0.47 -6.06
CA VAL A 181 -9.91 -1.60 -6.92
C VAL A 181 -10.45 -2.88 -6.32
N GLY A 182 -11.14 -3.68 -7.13
CA GLY A 182 -11.58 -5.03 -6.81
C GLY A 182 -10.67 -6.00 -7.53
N ILE A 183 -9.78 -6.67 -6.81
CA ILE A 183 -8.89 -7.69 -7.39
C ILE A 183 -9.66 -9.00 -7.49
N CYS A 184 -9.61 -9.65 -8.66
CA CYS A 184 -10.15 -11.00 -8.82
C CYS A 184 -9.46 -11.95 -7.86
N THR A 185 -10.25 -12.62 -7.02
CA THR A 185 -9.79 -13.61 -6.05
C THR A 185 -10.59 -14.90 -6.17
N LEU A 186 -9.94 -16.00 -5.87
CA LEU A 186 -10.51 -17.33 -5.91
C LEU A 186 -10.32 -18.03 -4.57
N LYS A 187 -11.37 -18.65 -4.06
CA LYS A 187 -11.34 -19.44 -2.81
C LYS A 187 -12.19 -20.71 -2.97
N LYS A 188 -11.99 -21.67 -2.07
CA LYS A 188 -12.84 -22.86 -1.97
C LYS A 188 -14.23 -22.48 -1.46
N ILE A 189 -15.26 -23.15 -1.97
CA ILE A 189 -16.62 -23.02 -1.43
C ILE A 189 -16.69 -23.77 -0.10
N ASP A 190 -16.37 -25.06 -0.12
CA ASP A 190 -16.20 -25.89 1.08
C ASP A 190 -14.72 -26.23 1.30
N PRO A 191 -14.11 -25.80 2.41
CA PRO A 191 -12.73 -26.16 2.77
C PRO A 191 -12.49 -27.67 2.89
N SER A 192 -13.51 -28.43 3.30
CA SER A 192 -13.43 -29.86 3.62
C SER A 192 -13.43 -30.72 2.36
N SER A 193 -14.20 -30.33 1.34
CA SER A 193 -14.26 -31.02 0.05
C SER A 193 -13.06 -30.66 -0.85
N PRO A 194 -12.50 -31.59 -1.64
CA PRO A 194 -11.37 -31.29 -2.53
C PRO A 194 -11.78 -30.33 -3.66
N ALA A 195 -10.87 -29.43 -4.06
CA ALA A 195 -11.04 -28.60 -5.25
C ALA A 195 -10.59 -29.36 -6.53
N LYS A 196 -11.17 -29.02 -7.68
CA LYS A 196 -10.75 -29.53 -9.00
C LYS A 196 -10.19 -28.39 -9.86
N PRO A 197 -9.32 -28.69 -10.84
CA PRO A 197 -8.72 -30.00 -11.15
C PRO A 197 -7.65 -30.46 -10.15
N VAL A 198 -7.16 -29.59 -9.27
CA VAL A 198 -6.11 -29.89 -8.28
C VAL A 198 -6.48 -29.29 -6.93
N ASP A 199 -6.43 -30.09 -5.86
CA ASP A 199 -6.56 -29.61 -4.47
C ASP A 199 -5.17 -29.47 -3.85
N THR A 200 -4.78 -28.26 -3.48
CA THR A 200 -3.49 -27.98 -2.82
C THR A 200 -3.71 -27.42 -1.42
N GLN A 201 -2.74 -27.62 -0.53
CA GLN A 201 -2.81 -27.07 0.84
C GLN A 201 -2.92 -25.53 0.84
N ILE A 202 -2.38 -24.87 -0.18
CA ILE A 202 -2.45 -23.42 -0.35
C ILE A 202 -3.90 -22.93 -0.50
N LEU A 203 -4.77 -23.70 -1.17
CA LEU A 203 -6.20 -23.35 -1.28
C LEU A 203 -6.93 -23.43 0.06
N LYS A 204 -6.44 -24.28 0.98
CA LYS A 204 -6.99 -24.43 2.34
C LYS A 204 -6.42 -23.36 3.28
N GLU A 205 -5.16 -23.00 3.10
CA GLU A 205 -4.47 -22.02 3.94
C GLU A 205 -4.98 -20.58 3.72
N TYR A 206 -5.20 -20.17 2.46
CA TYR A 206 -5.63 -18.82 2.12
C TYR A 206 -7.15 -18.73 2.00
N THR A 207 -7.84 -18.82 3.15
CA THR A 207 -9.32 -18.84 3.26
C THR A 207 -10.00 -17.58 2.69
N LYS A 208 -9.31 -16.43 2.75
CA LYS A 208 -9.76 -15.16 2.16
C LYS A 208 -9.64 -15.10 0.63
N GLY A 209 -9.06 -16.14 0.03
CA GLY A 209 -8.87 -16.29 -1.39
C GLY A 209 -7.50 -15.83 -1.89
N ILE A 210 -7.16 -16.35 -3.06
CA ILE A 210 -5.91 -16.13 -3.76
C ILE A 210 -6.19 -15.31 -5.01
N PRO A 211 -5.41 -14.26 -5.32
CA PRO A 211 -5.60 -13.51 -6.54
C PRO A 211 -5.54 -14.40 -7.78
N CYS A 212 -6.49 -14.23 -8.69
CA CYS A 212 -6.70 -15.12 -9.83
C CYS A 212 -5.48 -15.24 -10.77
N ARG A 213 -4.57 -14.26 -10.80
CA ARG A 213 -3.32 -14.28 -11.59
C ARG A 213 -2.07 -14.53 -10.75
N SER A 214 -2.24 -14.84 -9.48
CA SER A 214 -1.14 -15.16 -8.58
C SER A 214 -0.38 -16.40 -9.07
N LYS A 215 0.94 -16.41 -8.86
CA LYS A 215 1.79 -17.61 -9.04
C LYS A 215 1.57 -18.63 -7.92
N LEU A 216 0.92 -18.22 -6.83
CA LEU A 216 0.49 -19.10 -5.75
C LEU A 216 -0.64 -20.06 -6.17
N LEU A 217 -1.46 -19.65 -7.13
CA LEU A 217 -2.56 -20.48 -7.62
C LEU A 217 -2.02 -21.59 -8.53
N PRO A 218 -2.43 -22.86 -8.35
CA PRO A 218 -1.99 -23.96 -9.21
C PRO A 218 -2.28 -23.66 -10.68
N GLU A 219 -1.33 -23.98 -11.56
CA GLU A 219 -1.41 -23.64 -12.98
C GLU A 219 -2.67 -24.22 -13.64
N ALA A 220 -3.04 -25.46 -13.30
CA ALA A 220 -4.24 -26.12 -13.82
C ALA A 220 -5.54 -25.37 -13.48
N ILE A 221 -5.61 -24.71 -12.31
CA ILE A 221 -6.74 -23.84 -11.95
C ILE A 221 -6.59 -22.50 -12.65
N ARG A 222 -5.40 -21.88 -12.58
CA ARG A 222 -5.15 -20.56 -13.16
C ARG A 222 -5.49 -20.52 -14.66
N ASN A 223 -5.26 -21.61 -15.39
CA ASN A 223 -5.48 -21.72 -16.82
C ASN A 223 -6.95 -22.03 -17.21
N LEU A 224 -7.86 -22.21 -16.25
CA LEU A 224 -9.29 -22.36 -16.56
C LEU A 224 -9.79 -21.10 -17.28
N THR A 225 -10.51 -21.29 -18.39
CA THR A 225 -10.98 -20.22 -19.27
C THR A 225 -11.80 -19.16 -18.53
N VAL A 226 -12.64 -19.58 -17.57
CA VAL A 226 -13.44 -18.67 -16.74
C VAL A 226 -12.55 -17.75 -15.89
N ILE A 227 -11.47 -18.29 -15.33
CA ILE A 227 -10.52 -17.52 -14.51
C ILE A 227 -9.73 -16.56 -15.39
N GLN A 228 -9.23 -16.99 -16.55
CA GLN A 228 -8.50 -16.12 -17.47
C GLN A 228 -9.35 -14.95 -17.99
N ASN A 229 -10.63 -15.20 -18.26
CA ASN A 229 -11.55 -14.18 -18.76
C ASN A 229 -12.08 -13.22 -17.69
N THR A 230 -12.03 -13.60 -16.41
CA THR A 230 -12.54 -12.77 -15.32
C THR A 230 -11.60 -11.60 -15.04
N LYS A 231 -12.05 -10.37 -15.26
CA LYS A 231 -11.22 -9.17 -15.06
C LYS A 231 -11.34 -8.64 -13.63
N SER A 232 -10.25 -8.05 -13.13
CA SER A 232 -10.32 -7.18 -11.95
C SER A 232 -11.13 -5.92 -12.27
N GLU A 233 -11.56 -5.18 -11.26
CA GLU A 233 -12.49 -4.06 -11.42
C GLU A 233 -11.93 -2.77 -10.83
N PHE A 234 -12.01 -1.69 -11.60
CA PHE A 234 -11.70 -0.35 -11.13
C PHE A 234 -12.99 0.42 -11.00
N MET A 235 -13.39 0.72 -9.78
CA MET A 235 -14.61 1.45 -9.51
C MET A 235 -14.31 2.93 -9.27
N VAL A 236 -15.06 3.80 -9.95
CA VAL A 236 -14.99 5.25 -9.81
C VAL A 236 -16.31 5.75 -9.24
N GLY A 237 -16.23 6.39 -8.08
CA GLY A 237 -17.34 7.04 -7.42
C GLY A 237 -17.19 8.56 -7.44
N PHE A 238 -18.31 9.27 -7.33
CA PHE A 238 -18.33 10.71 -7.09
C PHE A 238 -18.41 10.99 -5.60
N CYS A 239 -17.81 12.10 -5.17
CA CYS A 239 -17.80 12.56 -3.78
C CYS A 239 -17.89 14.08 -3.74
N LYS A 240 -18.42 14.63 -2.65
CA LYS A 240 -18.38 16.06 -2.35
C LYS A 240 -18.11 16.19 -0.86
N ILE A 241 -16.89 16.60 -0.52
CA ILE A 241 -16.45 16.79 0.86
C ILE A 241 -16.14 18.28 1.11
N PRO A 242 -16.35 18.80 2.33
CA PRO A 242 -15.86 20.13 2.67
C PRO A 242 -14.33 20.16 2.60
N CYS A 243 -13.75 21.30 2.21
CA CYS A 243 -12.32 21.49 2.39
C CYS A 243 -12.04 21.68 3.89
N PRO A 244 -10.85 21.27 4.38
CA PRO A 244 -10.41 21.67 5.70
C PRO A 244 -10.54 23.18 5.80
N SER A 245 -11.42 23.66 6.66
CA SER A 245 -11.39 25.04 7.10
C SER A 245 -10.16 25.14 7.98
N GLU A 246 -9.01 25.51 7.39
CA GLU A 246 -8.04 26.23 8.20
C GLU A 246 -8.80 27.38 8.84
N ALA A 247 -8.63 27.57 10.16
CA ALA A 247 -9.21 28.71 10.86
C ALA A 247 -8.93 29.93 9.98
N SER A 248 -9.97 30.48 9.37
CA SER A 248 -9.78 31.47 8.30
C SER A 248 -8.97 32.63 8.84
N ILE A 249 -9.17 32.97 10.12
CA ILE A 249 -8.37 33.94 10.86
C ILE A 249 -7.36 33.20 11.75
N VAL A 250 -6.08 33.36 11.46
CA VAL A 250 -4.97 32.92 12.30
C VAL A 250 -4.48 34.12 13.11
N LEU A 251 -4.59 34.02 14.44
CA LEU A 251 -3.99 34.98 15.37
C LEU A 251 -2.56 34.56 15.67
N ILE A 252 -1.61 35.45 15.41
CA ILE A 252 -0.19 35.22 15.65
C ILE A 252 0.16 35.93 16.93
N THR A 253 0.62 35.16 17.92
CA THR A 253 1.01 35.68 19.22
C THR A 253 2.53 35.66 19.40
N ASP A 254 3.05 36.61 20.16
CA ASP A 254 4.45 36.58 20.59
C ASP A 254 4.67 35.57 21.73
N LYS A 255 5.91 35.50 22.23
CA LYS A 255 6.30 34.61 23.35
C LYS A 255 5.58 34.93 24.66
N THR A 256 4.97 36.12 24.78
CA THR A 256 4.22 36.56 25.96
C THR A 256 2.72 36.31 25.84
N GLY A 257 2.26 35.89 24.65
CA GLY A 257 0.84 35.66 24.34
C GLY A 257 0.11 36.88 23.77
N ALA A 258 0.81 38.00 23.54
CA ALA A 258 0.20 39.18 22.93
C ALA A 258 0.02 38.98 21.42
N VAL A 259 -1.14 39.38 20.87
CA VAL A 259 -1.43 39.26 19.44
C VAL A 259 -0.59 40.28 18.67
N VAL A 260 0.30 39.76 17.81
CA VAL A 260 1.18 40.53 16.93
C VAL A 260 0.52 40.76 15.58
N ASP A 261 -0.27 39.79 15.10
CA ASP A 261 -0.90 39.84 13.79
C ASP A 261 -2.17 38.96 13.73
N ALA A 262 -3.07 39.27 12.80
CA ALA A 262 -4.29 38.54 12.55
C ALA A 262 -4.53 38.46 11.04
N VAL A 263 -4.37 37.27 10.47
CA VAL A 263 -4.41 37.08 9.01
C VAL A 263 -5.50 36.13 8.56
N ASP A 264 -6.13 36.49 7.43
CA ASP A 264 -7.19 35.69 6.82
C ASP A 264 -6.60 34.75 5.75
N ASN A 265 -6.13 33.57 6.17
CA ASN A 265 -5.53 32.57 5.27
C ASN A 265 -6.50 32.12 4.16
N SER A 266 -7.81 32.24 4.37
CA SER A 266 -8.82 31.88 3.36
C SER A 266 -8.84 32.82 2.14
N LYS A 267 -8.28 34.03 2.29
CA LYS A 267 -8.10 35.01 1.21
C LYS A 267 -6.71 34.94 0.56
N GLY A 268 -5.91 33.93 0.93
CA GLY A 268 -4.51 33.83 0.49
C GLY A 268 -3.61 34.91 1.10
N ILE A 269 -4.03 35.54 2.19
CA ILE A 269 -3.25 36.55 2.92
C ILE A 269 -2.52 35.84 4.04
N PHE A 270 -1.21 35.97 4.04
CA PHE A 270 -0.32 35.28 4.95
C PHE A 270 0.59 36.30 5.66
N SER A 271 0.63 36.28 6.99
CA SER A 271 1.64 36.99 7.80
C SER A 271 3.04 36.42 7.56
N MET A 272 4.05 37.28 7.70
CA MET A 272 5.47 36.89 7.69
C MET A 272 5.91 36.17 8.98
N HIS A 273 5.13 36.30 10.05
CA HIS A 273 5.43 35.70 11.36
C HIS A 273 4.84 34.29 11.51
N GLN A 274 4.05 33.83 10.54
CA GLN A 274 3.51 32.48 10.58
C GLN A 274 4.50 31.46 10.02
N PRO A 275 4.52 30.22 10.54
CA PRO A 275 5.26 29.14 9.91
C PRO A 275 4.73 28.92 8.49
N LEU A 276 5.64 28.66 7.54
CA LEU A 276 5.25 28.35 6.16
C LEU A 276 4.19 27.23 6.16
N PRO A 277 3.09 27.39 5.39
CA PRO A 277 2.08 26.35 5.33
C PRO A 277 2.73 25.06 4.84
N ASN A 278 2.27 23.94 5.39
CA ASN A 278 2.73 22.65 4.93
C ASN A 278 2.41 22.54 3.45
N LEU A 279 3.45 22.55 2.60
CA LEU A 279 3.27 22.39 1.18
C LEU A 279 2.51 21.07 0.96
N PRO A 280 1.40 21.07 0.19
CA PRO A 280 0.82 19.81 -0.22
C PRO A 280 1.91 18.97 -0.89
N ALA A 281 1.85 17.65 -0.71
CA ALA A 281 2.84 16.74 -1.25
C ALA A 281 3.14 17.12 -2.72
N LEU A 282 4.39 17.54 -2.97
CA LEU A 282 4.77 18.06 -4.28
C LEU A 282 4.36 17.04 -5.35
N ALA A 283 3.63 17.51 -6.37
CA ALA A 283 3.34 16.68 -7.52
C ALA A 283 4.67 16.20 -8.10
N LYS A 284 4.87 14.89 -8.15
CA LYS A 284 6.08 14.28 -8.71
C LYS A 284 6.15 14.64 -10.19
N ARG A 285 7.04 15.56 -10.56
CA ARG A 285 7.31 15.93 -11.96
C ARG A 285 8.40 15.01 -12.50
N ILE A 286 8.14 14.36 -13.62
CA ILE A 286 9.11 13.54 -14.34
C ILE A 286 9.24 14.16 -15.73
N THR A 287 10.47 14.48 -16.12
CA THR A 287 10.77 14.92 -17.50
C THR A 287 11.24 13.69 -18.26
N LEU A 288 10.53 13.34 -19.33
CA LEU A 288 10.87 12.23 -20.21
C LEU A 288 11.47 12.81 -21.48
N TYR A 289 12.64 12.32 -21.88
CA TYR A 289 13.27 12.64 -23.16
C TYR A 289 13.12 11.42 -24.05
N GLU A 290 12.61 11.63 -25.25
CA GLU A 290 12.36 10.60 -26.26
C GLU A 290 12.77 11.13 -27.63
N GLU A 291 13.16 10.23 -28.53
CA GLU A 291 13.52 10.59 -29.90
C GLU A 291 12.28 11.03 -30.69
N VAL A 292 12.50 11.89 -31.70
CA VAL A 292 11.42 12.35 -32.58
C VAL A 292 10.79 11.12 -33.24
N GLU A 293 9.46 11.02 -33.20
CA GLU A 293 8.62 9.88 -33.67
C GLU A 293 8.42 8.70 -32.69
N SER A 294 8.95 8.75 -31.47
CA SER A 294 8.63 7.73 -30.46
C SER A 294 7.36 8.07 -29.65
N SER A 295 6.67 7.04 -29.15
CA SER A 295 5.45 7.21 -28.34
C SER A 295 5.80 7.29 -26.85
N ILE A 296 5.53 8.44 -26.21
CA ILE A 296 5.71 8.62 -24.77
C ILE A 296 4.53 7.99 -24.01
N ILE A 297 4.80 7.01 -23.14
CA ILE A 297 3.80 6.44 -22.22
C ILE A 297 3.91 7.14 -20.87
N VAL A 298 2.96 8.01 -20.57
CA VAL A 298 2.87 8.68 -19.26
C VAL A 298 2.02 7.85 -18.31
N THR A 299 2.65 7.29 -17.27
CA THR A 299 1.95 6.59 -16.18
C THR A 299 1.81 7.49 -14.96
N CYS A 300 0.58 7.75 -14.52
CA CYS A 300 0.34 8.45 -13.25
C CYS A 300 0.70 7.54 -12.07
N PRO A 301 1.48 8.01 -11.08
CA PRO A 301 1.55 7.33 -9.79
C PRO A 301 0.16 7.43 -9.15
N GLY A 302 -0.45 6.28 -8.89
CA GLY A 302 -1.85 6.14 -8.50
C GLY A 302 -2.31 7.00 -7.34
#